data_AF-A0A8J5J6T4-F1
#
_entry.id   AF-A0A8J5J6T4-F1
#
_cell.length_a   1.000
_cell.length_b   1.000
_cell.length_c   1.000
_cell.angle_alpha   90.00
_cell.angle_beta   90.00
_cell.angle_gamma   90.00
#
_symmetry.space_group_name_H-M   'P 1'
#
loop_
_entity.id
_entity.type
_entity.pdbx_description
1 polymer ?
#
loop_
_entity_poly.entity_id
_entity_poly.type
_entity_poly.pdbx_seq_one_letter_code
_entity_poly.pdbx_strand_id
1 'polypeptide(L)'
;MPRLSSFALIAASAIAVSVVPTTTAFQLGSGGRVMWENNCNFSGNDYRWMTAIPAVCGDVCAGDSKCTHWTWSNSNGGTCWFKTGSRSAKTTKWGTNCGYVVSRNSAVQVQAQTQAQTPAQIQTQVSSNSGLSSAEMSEMLSRINAYRTQNGLGALTIDNRLVAAATLHSRDQANHCTMTHTGSNGSKLGDRIKAQSYNFATVAENVAAGQNTVESVMTAWWNSPGHRANLLNKDVANVGFAKVVNNDCDSYATYWTQDFGRLG
;
A
#
# COMPACT_ATOMS: atom_id res chain seq x y z
N MET A 1 43.09 62.45 36.62
CA MET A 1 43.23 61.43 35.56
C MET A 1 42.28 60.27 35.90
N PRO A 2 41.22 60.03 35.11
CA PRO A 2 40.21 59.03 35.44
C PRO A 2 40.58 57.65 34.87
N ARG A 3 40.25 56.57 35.60
CA ARG A 3 40.22 55.20 35.06
C ARG A 3 38.77 54.74 34.95
N LEU A 4 38.40 54.36 33.73
CA LEU A 4 37.08 53.92 33.30
C LEU A 4 36.71 52.57 33.93
N SER A 5 35.46 52.47 34.39
CA SER A 5 34.81 51.23 34.84
C SER A 5 34.36 50.40 33.63
N SER A 6 34.76 49.12 33.61
CA SER A 6 34.44 48.16 32.55
C SER A 6 32.96 47.77 32.54
N PHE A 7 32.33 47.88 31.38
CA PHE A 7 31.02 47.31 31.06
C PHE A 7 31.15 45.80 30.78
N ALA A 8 30.37 44.97 31.47
CA ALA A 8 30.22 43.56 31.16
C ALA A 8 29.17 43.38 30.04
N LEU A 9 29.59 42.87 28.88
CA LEU A 9 28.67 42.41 27.83
C LEU A 9 28.13 41.02 28.20
N ILE A 10 26.80 40.91 28.28
CA ILE A 10 26.08 39.64 28.37
C ILE A 10 25.97 39.07 26.95
N ALA A 11 26.59 37.92 26.71
CA ALA A 11 26.46 37.17 25.46
C ALA A 11 25.09 36.48 25.40
N ALA A 12 24.18 36.98 24.56
CA ALA A 12 22.97 36.28 24.20
C ALA A 12 23.31 35.15 23.22
N SER A 13 23.14 33.90 23.65
CA SER A 13 23.29 32.72 22.79
C SER A 13 22.13 32.65 21.80
N ALA A 14 22.42 32.87 20.52
CA ALA A 14 21.48 32.60 19.44
C ALA A 14 21.35 31.08 19.25
N ILE A 15 20.17 30.54 19.55
CA ILE A 15 19.80 29.18 19.16
C ILE A 15 19.56 29.22 17.65
N ALA A 16 20.56 28.82 16.87
CA ALA A 16 20.38 28.54 15.46
C ALA A 16 19.48 27.30 15.34
N VAL A 17 18.20 27.51 15.01
CA VAL A 17 17.33 26.43 14.55
C VAL A 17 17.82 26.06 13.15
N SER A 18 18.67 25.04 13.08
CA SER A 18 19.03 24.40 11.82
C SER A 18 17.80 23.69 11.27
N VAL A 19 16.98 24.40 10.49
CA VAL A 19 16.06 23.77 9.54
C VAL A 19 16.91 23.09 8.48
N VAL A 20 17.11 21.80 8.66
CA VAL A 20 17.72 20.96 7.63
C VAL A 20 16.79 21.00 6.41
N PRO A 21 17.26 21.39 5.21
CA PRO A 21 16.44 21.23 4.02
C PRO A 21 16.24 19.73 3.80
N THR A 22 14.99 19.27 3.83
CA THR A 22 14.63 17.93 3.39
C THR A 22 14.89 17.86 1.89
N THR A 23 16.12 17.52 1.52
CA THR A 23 16.40 17.07 0.16
C THR A 23 15.49 15.86 -0.07
N THR A 24 14.55 16.00 -0.99
CA THR A 24 13.64 14.92 -1.42
C THR A 24 14.48 13.90 -2.16
N ALA A 25 15.12 13.00 -1.42
CA ALA A 25 15.82 11.87 -2.01
C ALA A 25 14.79 10.90 -2.58
N PHE A 26 15.17 10.17 -3.63
CA PHE A 26 14.42 9.02 -4.10
C PHE A 26 14.08 8.09 -2.92
N GLN A 27 12.84 7.65 -2.87
CA GLN A 27 12.29 6.77 -1.85
C GLN A 27 12.00 5.39 -2.45
N LEU A 28 12.07 4.36 -1.60
CA LEU A 28 11.76 3.00 -2.00
C LEU A 28 10.25 2.84 -2.28
N GLY A 29 9.90 2.11 -3.33
CA GLY A 29 8.52 1.84 -3.74
C GLY A 29 8.35 0.43 -4.31
N SER A 30 7.12 0.05 -4.60
CA SER A 30 6.78 -1.23 -5.26
C SER A 30 7.37 -2.47 -4.58
N GLY A 31 7.35 -2.50 -3.25
CA GLY A 31 7.92 -3.60 -2.45
C GLY A 31 9.44 -3.72 -2.56
N GLY A 32 10.15 -2.60 -2.75
CA GLY A 32 11.61 -2.59 -2.88
C GLY A 32 12.13 -2.66 -4.32
N ARG A 33 11.23 -2.76 -5.30
CA ARG A 33 11.59 -2.98 -6.70
C ARG A 33 11.92 -1.70 -7.46
N VAL A 34 11.41 -0.56 -6.99
CA VAL A 34 11.67 0.75 -7.61
C VAL A 34 12.10 1.78 -6.60
N MET A 35 12.79 2.80 -7.10
CA MET A 35 13.02 4.06 -6.40
C MET A 35 12.21 5.14 -7.08
N TRP A 36 11.53 6.02 -6.34
CA TRP A 36 10.69 7.07 -6.89
C TRP A 36 10.74 8.36 -6.08
N GLU A 37 10.42 9.49 -6.69
CA GLU A 37 10.45 10.81 -6.06
C GLU A 37 9.27 11.66 -6.57
N ASN A 38 8.80 12.59 -5.73
CA ASN A 38 7.84 13.60 -6.12
C ASN A 38 8.53 14.78 -6.82
N ASN A 39 7.75 15.52 -7.60
CA ASN A 39 8.19 16.72 -8.31
C ASN A 39 9.39 16.49 -9.23
N CYS A 40 9.44 15.32 -9.86
CA CYS A 40 10.53 14.93 -10.73
C CYS A 40 10.05 14.33 -12.04
N ASN A 41 10.92 14.43 -13.05
CA ASN A 41 10.67 13.91 -14.38
C ASN A 41 11.96 13.33 -14.99
N PHE A 42 11.80 12.21 -15.67
CA PHE A 42 12.75 11.77 -16.70
C PHE A 42 12.17 12.14 -18.07
N SER A 43 13.00 12.61 -19.00
CA SER A 43 12.55 13.06 -20.33
C SER A 43 12.96 12.07 -21.42
N GLY A 44 12.08 11.91 -22.41
CA GLY A 44 12.32 11.06 -23.57
C GLY A 44 12.18 9.56 -23.29
N ASN A 45 12.45 8.74 -24.31
CA ASN A 45 12.45 7.27 -24.26
C ASN A 45 11.12 6.61 -23.84
N ASP A 46 10.00 7.31 -23.96
CA ASP A 46 8.67 6.76 -23.72
C ASP A 46 8.32 5.73 -24.78
N TYR A 47 8.05 4.48 -24.38
CA TYR A 47 7.70 3.40 -25.29
C TYR A 47 6.26 2.91 -25.14
N ARG A 48 5.62 3.23 -24.01
CA ARG A 48 4.20 3.01 -23.75
C ARG A 48 3.73 3.95 -22.64
N TRP A 49 2.43 4.17 -22.59
CA TRP A 49 1.79 4.90 -21.51
C TRP A 49 0.52 4.19 -21.05
N MET A 50 0.05 4.53 -19.85
CA MET A 50 -1.26 4.10 -19.37
C MET A 50 -1.81 5.13 -18.39
N THR A 51 -3.13 5.24 -18.31
CA THR A 51 -3.78 6.04 -17.28
C THR A 51 -3.75 5.28 -15.96
N ALA A 52 -3.21 5.89 -14.92
CA ALA A 52 -3.09 5.30 -13.59
C ALA A 52 -2.68 6.35 -12.56
N ILE A 53 -2.78 6.00 -11.28
CA ILE A 53 -2.19 6.77 -10.18
C ILE A 53 -0.68 6.50 -10.07
N PRO A 54 0.11 7.42 -9.48
CA PRO A 54 1.58 7.32 -9.48
C PRO A 54 2.14 6.02 -8.91
N ALA A 55 1.51 5.46 -7.87
CA ALA A 55 1.97 4.24 -7.20
C ALA A 55 1.95 3.00 -8.10
N VAL A 56 1.05 2.98 -9.11
CA VAL A 56 0.91 1.85 -10.04
C VAL A 56 2.02 1.86 -11.09
N CYS A 57 2.55 3.03 -11.45
CA CYS A 57 3.62 3.15 -12.44
C CYS A 57 4.87 2.38 -12.01
N GLY A 58 5.21 2.39 -10.72
CA GLY A 58 6.33 1.63 -10.19
C GLY A 58 6.18 0.11 -10.38
N ASP A 59 5.00 -0.42 -10.04
CA ASP A 59 4.75 -1.86 -10.09
C ASP A 59 4.74 -2.39 -11.52
N VAL A 60 4.10 -1.66 -12.43
CA VAL A 60 4.03 -2.03 -13.84
C VAL A 60 5.40 -1.91 -14.49
N CYS A 61 6.18 -0.88 -14.16
CA CYS A 61 7.53 -0.73 -14.68
C CYS A 61 8.46 -1.84 -14.17
N ALA A 62 8.37 -2.20 -12.88
CA ALA A 62 9.15 -3.29 -12.32
C ALA A 62 8.82 -4.64 -12.97
N GLY A 63 7.54 -4.88 -13.28
CA GLY A 63 7.05 -6.11 -13.94
C GLY A 63 7.28 -6.17 -15.45
N ASP A 64 7.52 -5.05 -16.11
CA ASP A 64 7.81 -4.99 -17.55
C ASP A 64 9.33 -4.96 -17.77
N SER A 65 9.88 -6.04 -18.31
CA SER A 65 11.32 -6.19 -18.61
C SER A 65 11.90 -5.04 -19.46
N LYS A 66 11.08 -4.37 -20.29
CA LYS A 66 11.51 -3.24 -21.12
C LYS A 66 11.56 -1.92 -20.35
N CYS A 67 10.84 -1.78 -19.23
CA CYS A 67 10.71 -0.52 -18.51
C CYS A 67 11.86 -0.27 -17.54
N THR A 68 12.81 0.59 -17.85
CA THR A 68 13.91 0.90 -16.93
C THR A 68 13.53 2.00 -15.94
N HIS A 69 12.65 2.91 -16.35
CA HIS A 69 12.20 4.05 -15.56
C HIS A 69 10.87 4.58 -16.05
N TRP A 70 10.26 5.47 -15.28
CA TRP A 70 8.93 6.00 -15.55
C TRP A 70 8.78 7.43 -15.06
N THR A 71 7.84 8.15 -15.67
CA THR A 71 7.31 9.43 -15.16
C THR A 71 5.80 9.31 -15.07
N TRP A 72 5.20 9.77 -13.99
CA TRP A 72 3.78 10.03 -13.90
C TRP A 72 3.50 11.54 -14.03
N SER A 73 2.49 11.91 -14.81
CA SER A 73 1.99 13.29 -14.89
C SER A 73 0.49 13.35 -14.70
N ASN A 74 -0.03 14.54 -14.35
CA ASN A 74 -1.47 14.80 -14.28
C ASN A 74 -2.15 14.95 -15.67
N SER A 75 -1.53 14.42 -16.73
CA SER A 75 -2.11 14.39 -18.06
C SER A 75 -3.26 13.37 -18.09
N ASN A 76 -4.38 13.70 -18.74
CA ASN A 76 -5.55 12.82 -18.89
C ASN A 76 -6.08 12.23 -17.56
N GLY A 77 -6.01 12.99 -16.45
CA GLY A 77 -6.42 12.53 -15.13
C GLY A 77 -5.40 11.63 -14.40
N GLY A 78 -4.19 11.51 -14.94
CA GLY A 78 -3.08 10.75 -14.36
C GLY A 78 -2.53 9.72 -15.34
N THR A 79 -1.35 9.96 -15.91
CA THR A 79 -0.73 9.09 -16.92
C THR A 79 0.66 8.66 -16.48
N CYS A 80 0.90 7.34 -16.46
CA CYS A 80 2.22 6.75 -16.38
C CYS A 80 2.85 6.69 -17.77
N TRP A 81 4.03 7.29 -17.91
CA TRP A 81 4.88 7.27 -19.09
C TRP A 81 6.05 6.34 -18.82
N PHE A 82 6.01 5.14 -19.40
CA PHE A 82 7.02 4.11 -19.19
C PHE A 82 8.14 4.24 -20.22
N LYS A 83 9.37 4.14 -19.73
CA LYS A 83 10.57 4.45 -20.50
C LYS A 83 11.53 3.27 -20.53
N THR A 84 12.28 3.19 -21.63
CA THR A 84 13.27 2.13 -21.85
C THR A 84 14.67 2.69 -22.07
N GLY A 85 15.67 1.82 -22.11
CA GLY A 85 17.06 2.20 -22.31
C GLY A 85 17.66 2.98 -21.13
N SER A 86 18.69 3.77 -21.42
CA SER A 86 19.40 4.58 -20.42
C SER A 86 18.51 5.67 -19.85
N ARG A 87 18.54 5.81 -18.53
CA ARG A 87 17.78 6.82 -17.80
C ARG A 87 18.34 8.22 -18.05
N SER A 88 17.50 9.16 -18.44
CA SER A 88 17.88 10.57 -18.59
C SER A 88 18.29 11.17 -17.24
N ALA A 89 18.91 12.36 -17.26
CA ALA A 89 19.07 13.14 -16.05
C ALA A 89 17.70 13.47 -15.43
N LYS A 90 17.60 13.40 -14.09
CA LYS A 90 16.41 13.83 -13.36
C LYS A 90 16.26 15.34 -13.52
N THR A 91 15.09 15.81 -13.92
CA THR A 91 14.72 17.22 -13.86
C THR A 91 13.63 17.45 -12.82
N THR A 92 13.63 18.62 -12.19
CA THR A 92 12.56 19.03 -11.27
C THR A 92 11.35 19.45 -12.09
N LYS A 93 10.20 18.84 -11.82
CA LYS A 93 8.93 19.19 -12.46
C LYS A 93 7.78 19.01 -11.46
N TRP A 94 7.21 20.13 -11.03
CA TRP A 94 6.15 20.17 -10.04
C TRP A 94 4.88 19.44 -10.51
N GLY A 95 4.27 18.68 -9.60
CA GLY A 95 3.04 17.92 -9.89
C GLY A 95 3.26 16.68 -10.77
N THR A 96 4.51 16.21 -10.88
CA THR A 96 4.86 14.96 -11.56
C THR A 96 5.71 14.10 -10.65
N ASN A 97 5.62 12.78 -10.84
CA ASN A 97 6.43 11.82 -10.09
C ASN A 97 7.30 11.06 -11.07
N CYS A 98 8.48 10.62 -10.65
CA CYS A 98 9.32 9.80 -11.50
C CYS A 98 10.00 8.73 -10.68
N GLY A 99 10.33 7.62 -11.33
CA GLY A 99 10.99 6.52 -10.65
C GLY A 99 11.74 5.63 -11.61
N TYR A 100 12.56 4.75 -11.06
CA TYR A 100 13.37 3.81 -11.81
C TYR A 100 13.43 2.47 -11.10
N VAL A 101 13.59 1.41 -11.90
CA VAL A 101 13.65 0.05 -11.37
C VAL A 101 15.04 -0.18 -10.76
N VAL A 102 15.07 -0.67 -9.53
CA VAL A 102 16.30 -1.04 -8.81
C VAL A 102 16.43 -2.54 -8.58
N SER A 103 15.30 -3.27 -8.59
CA SER A 103 15.31 -4.73 -8.61
C SER A 103 14.12 -5.26 -9.40
N ARG A 104 14.41 -6.17 -10.34
CA ARG A 104 13.39 -6.96 -11.07
C ARG A 104 13.19 -8.35 -10.51
N ASN A 105 14.20 -8.84 -9.79
CA ASN A 105 14.11 -10.09 -9.08
C ASN A 105 13.48 -9.80 -7.72
N SER A 106 12.41 -10.52 -7.38
CA SER A 106 11.91 -10.61 -6.01
C SER A 106 12.89 -11.41 -5.15
N ALA A 107 14.10 -10.88 -5.00
CA ALA A 107 15.16 -11.41 -4.17
C ALA A 107 16.11 -10.27 -3.85
N VAL A 108 15.99 -9.72 -2.63
CA VAL A 108 17.09 -9.38 -1.72
C VAL A 108 16.48 -8.71 -0.47
N GLN A 109 16.45 -9.51 0.61
CA GLN A 109 16.81 -9.16 1.99
C GLN A 109 15.99 -8.02 2.63
N VAL A 110 14.97 -8.30 3.46
CA VAL A 110 15.11 -8.66 4.89
C VAL A 110 16.55 -8.53 5.39
N GLN A 111 16.98 -7.32 5.74
CA GLN A 111 17.85 -7.11 6.90
C GLN A 111 17.79 -5.64 7.37
N ALA A 112 17.46 -5.51 8.65
CA ALA A 112 17.71 -4.37 9.54
C ALA A 112 17.04 -3.02 9.21
N GLN A 113 15.94 -2.73 9.91
CA GLN A 113 15.95 -1.68 10.94
C GLN A 113 14.80 -1.89 11.92
N THR A 114 15.10 -2.62 12.99
CA THR A 114 14.50 -2.41 14.30
C THR A 114 14.87 -1.00 14.79
N GLN A 115 14.09 0.00 14.42
CA GLN A 115 13.99 1.24 15.18
C GLN A 115 12.51 1.62 15.29
N ALA A 116 12.11 1.92 16.52
CA ALA A 116 10.73 2.08 16.98
C ALA A 116 9.90 3.00 16.06
N GLN A 117 9.07 2.42 15.21
CA GLN A 117 7.96 3.12 14.57
C GLN A 117 6.74 3.02 15.48
N THR A 118 6.13 4.17 15.78
CA THR A 118 4.91 4.24 16.57
C THR A 118 3.74 3.59 15.80
N PRO A 119 2.75 2.96 16.48
CA PRO A 119 1.63 2.27 15.84
C PRO A 119 0.87 3.10 14.79
N ALA A 120 0.86 4.43 14.95
CA ALA A 120 0.19 5.37 14.05
C ALA A 120 0.82 5.48 12.65
N GLN A 121 2.13 5.24 12.48
CA GLN A 121 2.81 5.34 11.18
C GLN A 121 2.69 4.06 10.34
N ILE A 122 2.53 2.90 10.98
CA ILE A 122 2.30 1.63 10.28
C ILE A 122 0.87 1.59 9.71
N GLN A 123 -0.11 2.13 10.43
CA GLN A 123 -1.51 2.12 9.99
C GLN A 123 -1.76 3.02 8.76
N THR A 124 -1.00 4.10 8.60
CA THR A 124 -1.14 5.06 7.49
C THR A 124 -0.53 4.56 6.17
N GLN A 125 0.57 3.80 6.20
CA GLN A 125 1.21 3.22 5.00
C GLN A 125 0.48 1.98 4.46
N VAL A 126 -0.29 1.30 5.31
CA VAL A 126 -1.03 0.08 4.96
C VAL A 126 -2.41 0.41 4.38
N SER A 127 -3.03 1.48 4.91
CA SER A 127 -4.25 2.06 4.35
C SER A 127 -4.04 2.55 2.92
N SER A 128 -2.91 3.23 2.65
CA SER A 128 -2.62 3.83 1.34
C SER A 128 -2.51 2.84 0.18
N ASN A 129 -2.16 1.56 0.43
CA ASN A 129 -2.06 0.53 -0.62
C ASN A 129 -3.30 -0.37 -0.71
N SER A 130 -4.08 -0.50 0.37
CA SER A 130 -5.28 -1.34 0.42
C SER A 130 -6.49 -0.78 -0.33
N GLY A 131 -6.41 0.49 -0.77
CA GLY A 131 -7.53 1.24 -1.33
C GLY A 131 -8.64 1.60 -0.34
N LEU A 132 -8.40 1.37 0.96
CA LEU A 132 -9.24 1.82 2.07
C LEU A 132 -8.64 3.08 2.71
N SER A 133 -9.49 4.04 3.05
CA SER A 133 -9.10 5.09 3.99
C SER A 133 -8.84 4.52 5.38
N SER A 134 -8.08 5.23 6.21
CA SER A 134 -7.87 4.83 7.61
C SER A 134 -9.18 4.67 8.39
N ALA A 135 -10.20 5.48 8.05
CA ALA A 135 -11.53 5.38 8.64
C ALA A 135 -12.24 4.08 8.25
N GLU A 136 -12.22 3.72 6.96
CA GLU A 136 -12.81 2.47 6.47
C GLU A 136 -12.08 1.24 7.04
N MET A 137 -10.75 1.26 7.08
CA MET A 137 -9.97 0.16 7.67
C MET A 137 -10.29 -0.03 9.17
N SER A 138 -10.42 1.07 9.91
CA SER A 138 -10.84 1.07 11.32
C SER A 138 -12.26 0.55 11.49
N GLU A 139 -13.19 0.99 10.62
CA GLU A 139 -14.59 0.55 10.64
C GLU A 139 -14.70 -0.97 10.37
N MET A 140 -13.98 -1.49 9.37
CA MET A 140 -13.96 -2.93 9.08
C MET A 140 -13.47 -3.74 10.29
N LEU A 141 -12.36 -3.33 10.90
CA LEU A 141 -11.81 -3.98 12.08
C LEU A 141 -12.77 -3.92 13.28
N SER A 142 -13.39 -2.77 13.51
CA SER A 142 -14.37 -2.59 14.58
C SER A 142 -15.58 -3.50 14.40
N ARG A 143 -16.17 -3.53 13.20
CA ARG A 143 -17.36 -4.34 12.90
C ARG A 143 -17.09 -5.84 13.06
N ILE A 144 -15.97 -6.34 12.53
CA ILE A 144 -15.65 -7.76 12.69
C ILE A 144 -15.40 -8.15 14.14
N ASN A 145 -14.71 -7.30 14.91
CA ASN A 145 -14.45 -7.55 16.32
C ASN A 145 -15.72 -7.43 17.17
N ALA A 146 -16.68 -6.59 16.78
CA ALA A 146 -18.00 -6.56 17.40
C ALA A 146 -18.76 -7.88 17.19
N TYR A 147 -18.79 -8.41 15.96
CA TYR A 147 -19.39 -9.73 15.69
C TYR A 147 -18.73 -10.84 16.51
N ARG A 148 -17.39 -10.85 16.58
CA ARG A 148 -16.64 -11.86 17.32
C ARG A 148 -16.89 -11.77 18.82
N THR A 149 -16.89 -10.56 19.39
CA THR A 149 -17.17 -10.34 20.81
C THR A 149 -18.58 -10.80 21.19
N GLN A 150 -19.59 -10.49 20.37
CA GLN A 150 -20.97 -10.96 20.57
C GLN A 150 -21.10 -12.49 20.55
N ASN A 151 -20.14 -13.19 19.94
CA ASN A 151 -20.10 -14.65 19.86
C ASN A 151 -19.03 -15.28 20.76
N GLY A 152 -18.50 -14.53 21.74
CA GLY A 152 -17.53 -15.03 22.71
C GLY A 152 -16.14 -15.33 22.15
N LEU A 153 -15.79 -14.76 20.99
CA LEU A 153 -14.50 -14.94 20.32
C LEU A 153 -13.56 -13.76 20.57
N GLY A 154 -12.25 -14.06 20.61
CA GLY A 154 -11.21 -13.05 20.73
C GLY A 154 -11.14 -12.13 19.51
N ALA A 155 -10.78 -10.86 19.75
CA ALA A 155 -10.58 -9.86 18.71
C ALA A 155 -9.42 -10.23 17.77
N LEU A 156 -9.57 -9.93 16.49
CA LEU A 156 -8.52 -10.02 15.49
C LEU A 156 -7.70 -8.74 15.47
N THR A 157 -6.44 -8.88 15.06
CA THR A 157 -5.54 -7.75 14.78
C THR A 157 -5.20 -7.69 13.30
N ILE A 158 -4.94 -6.48 12.79
CA ILE A 158 -4.52 -6.33 11.39
C ILE A 158 -3.09 -6.87 11.22
N ASP A 159 -2.87 -7.69 10.20
CA ASP A 159 -1.53 -8.08 9.75
C ASP A 159 -1.29 -7.59 8.33
N ASN A 160 -0.20 -6.85 8.14
CA ASN A 160 0.10 -6.17 6.88
C ASN A 160 0.38 -7.15 5.72
N ARG A 161 0.81 -8.38 6.02
CA ARG A 161 1.02 -9.41 5.00
C ARG A 161 -0.31 -9.91 4.45
N LEU A 162 -1.33 -10.04 5.31
CA LEU A 162 -2.69 -10.35 4.88
C LEU A 162 -3.31 -9.18 4.13
N VAL A 163 -3.05 -7.93 4.54
CA VAL A 163 -3.49 -6.74 3.77
C VAL A 163 -2.86 -6.73 2.38
N ALA A 164 -1.57 -7.05 2.26
CA ALA A 164 -0.89 -7.13 0.97
C ALA A 164 -1.49 -8.22 0.07
N ALA A 165 -1.77 -9.42 0.62
CA ALA A 165 -2.43 -10.51 -0.11
C ALA A 165 -3.83 -10.08 -0.61
N ALA A 166 -4.65 -9.53 0.27
CA ALA A 166 -5.99 -9.04 -0.04
C ALA A 166 -5.95 -7.93 -1.11
N THR A 167 -4.97 -7.03 -1.04
CA THR A 167 -4.79 -5.93 -2.00
C THR A 167 -4.49 -6.44 -3.40
N LEU A 168 -3.54 -7.38 -3.50
CA LEU A 168 -3.18 -7.98 -4.79
C LEU A 168 -4.36 -8.74 -5.39
N HIS A 169 -5.11 -9.44 -4.55
CA HIS A 169 -6.28 -10.20 -5.00
C HIS A 169 -7.45 -9.30 -5.42
N SER A 170 -7.77 -8.24 -4.67
CA SER A 170 -8.79 -7.25 -5.09
C SER A 170 -8.38 -6.55 -6.39
N ARG A 171 -7.09 -6.27 -6.59
CA ARG A 171 -6.59 -5.69 -7.85
C ARG A 171 -6.71 -6.69 -9.01
N ASP A 172 -6.40 -7.95 -8.77
CA ASP A 172 -6.55 -9.00 -9.78
C ASP A 172 -8.02 -9.18 -10.20
N GLN A 173 -8.94 -9.25 -9.24
CA GLN A 173 -10.38 -9.30 -9.48
C GLN A 173 -10.87 -8.09 -10.28
N ALA A 174 -10.42 -6.88 -9.91
CA ALA A 174 -10.78 -5.65 -10.60
C ALA A 174 -10.22 -5.58 -12.03
N ASN A 175 -8.99 -6.07 -12.26
CA ASN A 175 -8.36 -6.09 -13.59
C ASN A 175 -9.05 -7.07 -14.55
N HIS A 176 -9.70 -8.11 -14.00
CA HIS A 176 -10.41 -9.14 -14.79
C HIS A 176 -11.94 -9.04 -14.65
N CYS A 177 -12.43 -7.98 -14.02
CA CYS A 177 -13.85 -7.71 -13.78
C CYS A 177 -14.64 -8.91 -13.23
N THR A 178 -14.00 -9.71 -12.36
CA THR A 178 -14.53 -11.00 -11.90
C THR A 178 -14.30 -11.17 -10.40
N MET A 179 -15.38 -11.42 -9.64
CA MET A 179 -15.29 -11.80 -8.23
C MET A 179 -14.99 -13.30 -8.13
N THR A 180 -13.90 -13.68 -7.48
CA THR A 180 -13.45 -15.07 -7.40
C THR A 180 -12.47 -15.28 -6.26
N HIS A 181 -12.39 -16.50 -5.71
CA HIS A 181 -11.35 -16.89 -4.76
C HIS A 181 -10.04 -17.31 -5.44
N THR A 182 -10.08 -17.66 -6.72
CA THR A 182 -8.91 -18.10 -7.50
C THR A 182 -8.37 -16.90 -8.28
N GLY A 183 -7.08 -16.61 -8.12
CA GLY A 183 -6.44 -15.56 -8.90
C GLY A 183 -6.38 -15.92 -10.39
N SER A 184 -6.29 -14.92 -11.26
CA SER A 184 -6.20 -15.08 -12.72
C SER A 184 -5.03 -15.98 -13.17
N ASN A 185 -3.95 -16.03 -12.38
CA ASN A 185 -2.80 -16.91 -12.58
C ASN A 185 -2.99 -18.33 -12.01
N GLY A 186 -4.19 -18.69 -11.55
CA GLY A 186 -4.51 -19.97 -10.94
C GLY A 186 -4.22 -20.08 -9.43
N SER A 187 -3.59 -19.07 -8.81
CA SER A 187 -3.23 -19.09 -7.39
C SER A 187 -4.44 -19.25 -6.47
N LYS A 188 -4.27 -20.03 -5.42
CA LYS A 188 -5.23 -20.14 -4.32
C LYS A 188 -4.84 -19.20 -3.18
N LEU A 189 -5.77 -19.00 -2.24
CA LEU A 189 -5.56 -18.18 -1.04
C LEU A 189 -4.22 -18.47 -0.35
N GLY A 190 -3.94 -19.74 -0.09
CA GLY A 190 -2.71 -20.16 0.59
C GLY A 190 -1.44 -19.77 -0.16
N ASP A 191 -1.46 -19.82 -1.49
CA ASP A 191 -0.32 -19.41 -2.32
C ASP A 191 -0.09 -17.90 -2.21
N ARG A 192 -1.18 -17.12 -2.29
CA ARG A 192 -1.14 -15.65 -2.18
C ARG A 192 -0.64 -15.20 -0.81
N ILE A 193 -1.12 -15.81 0.26
CA ILE A 193 -0.71 -15.49 1.64
C ILE A 193 0.75 -15.90 1.90
N LYS A 194 1.17 -17.10 1.46
CA LYS A 194 2.58 -17.54 1.58
C LYS A 194 3.52 -16.62 0.80
N ALA A 195 3.11 -16.12 -0.36
CA ALA A 195 3.90 -15.17 -1.15
C ALA A 195 4.15 -13.84 -0.41
N GLN A 196 3.35 -13.51 0.61
CA GLN A 196 3.56 -12.35 1.49
C GLN A 196 4.37 -12.70 2.76
N SER A 197 5.02 -13.87 2.80
CA SER A 197 5.79 -14.35 3.95
C SER A 197 4.94 -14.48 5.24
N TYR A 198 3.65 -14.77 5.09
CA TYR A 198 2.78 -15.15 6.19
C TYR A 198 2.70 -16.68 6.25
N ASN A 199 3.56 -17.28 7.08
CA ASN A 199 3.55 -18.73 7.32
C ASN A 199 2.40 -19.04 8.27
N PHE A 200 1.38 -19.75 7.78
CA PHE A 200 0.14 -19.94 8.50
C PHE A 200 -0.09 -21.38 8.94
N ALA A 201 -0.74 -21.53 10.08
CA ALA A 201 -1.45 -22.75 10.46
C ALA A 201 -2.85 -22.79 9.85
N THR A 202 -3.54 -21.63 9.83
CA THR A 202 -4.93 -21.50 9.37
C THR A 202 -5.07 -20.22 8.54
N VAL A 203 -5.80 -20.30 7.43
CA VAL A 203 -6.21 -19.14 6.62
C VAL A 203 -7.65 -19.30 6.14
N ALA A 204 -8.32 -18.18 5.90
CA ALA A 204 -9.64 -18.11 5.30
C ALA A 204 -9.79 -16.81 4.50
N GLU A 205 -10.76 -16.74 3.59
CA GLU A 205 -10.98 -15.56 2.74
C GLU A 205 -12.47 -15.30 2.55
N ASN A 206 -12.82 -14.03 2.61
CA ASN A 206 -14.09 -13.50 2.12
C ASN A 206 -13.81 -12.55 0.95
N VAL A 207 -14.49 -12.75 -0.17
CA VAL A 207 -14.47 -11.82 -1.32
C VAL A 207 -15.87 -11.25 -1.55
N ALA A 208 -15.96 -10.07 -2.14
CA ALA A 208 -17.23 -9.48 -2.55
C ALA A 208 -17.01 -8.48 -3.71
N ALA A 209 -18.08 -8.20 -4.45
CA ALA A 209 -18.09 -7.16 -5.46
C ALA A 209 -19.42 -6.40 -5.50
N GLY A 210 -19.35 -5.11 -5.83
CA GLY A 210 -20.50 -4.22 -6.01
C GLY A 210 -20.94 -3.43 -4.78
N GLN A 211 -20.45 -3.75 -3.58
CA GLN A 211 -20.77 -2.97 -2.37
C GLN A 211 -19.96 -1.68 -2.35
N ASN A 212 -20.61 -0.55 -2.05
CA ASN A 212 -19.98 0.77 -2.08
C ASN A 212 -19.49 1.26 -0.72
N THR A 213 -19.88 0.58 0.37
CA THR A 213 -19.53 0.97 1.75
C THR A 213 -19.05 -0.23 2.57
N VAL A 214 -18.26 0.04 3.60
CA VAL A 214 -17.83 -0.95 4.59
C VAL A 214 -19.03 -1.64 5.24
N GLU A 215 -20.05 -0.88 5.64
CA GLU A 215 -21.27 -1.44 6.21
C GLU A 215 -21.96 -2.45 5.28
N SER A 216 -22.08 -2.12 3.99
CA SER A 216 -22.75 -2.95 3.00
C SER A 216 -22.00 -4.27 2.80
N VAL A 217 -20.67 -4.23 2.66
CA VAL A 217 -19.87 -5.46 2.48
C VAL A 217 -19.81 -6.33 3.73
N MET A 218 -19.68 -5.72 4.91
CA MET A 218 -19.68 -6.45 6.19
C MET A 218 -21.04 -7.12 6.45
N THR A 219 -22.14 -6.45 6.12
CA THR A 219 -23.50 -7.02 6.20
C THR A 219 -23.70 -8.16 5.21
N ALA A 220 -23.19 -8.01 3.97
CA ALA A 220 -23.26 -9.07 2.96
C ALA A 220 -22.50 -10.34 3.39
N TRP A 221 -21.27 -10.18 3.92
CA TRP A 221 -20.52 -11.30 4.49
C TRP A 221 -21.20 -11.89 5.73
N TRP A 222 -21.75 -11.05 6.61
CA TRP A 222 -22.51 -11.55 7.75
C TRP A 222 -23.71 -12.37 7.31
N ASN A 223 -24.45 -11.98 6.28
CA ASN A 223 -25.67 -12.69 5.86
C ASN A 223 -25.39 -13.96 5.03
N SER A 224 -24.16 -14.19 4.58
CA SER A 224 -23.75 -15.41 3.90
C SER A 224 -23.20 -16.44 4.90
N PRO A 225 -23.78 -17.66 5.01
CA PRO A 225 -23.32 -18.66 5.97
C PRO A 225 -21.83 -19.02 5.83
N GLY A 226 -21.33 -19.15 4.60
CA GLY A 226 -19.92 -19.47 4.35
C GLY A 226 -18.98 -18.34 4.78
N HIS A 227 -19.33 -17.09 4.43
CA HIS A 227 -18.52 -15.94 4.83
C HIS A 227 -18.61 -15.66 6.35
N ARG A 228 -19.78 -15.86 6.95
CA ARG A 228 -19.99 -15.76 8.40
C ARG A 228 -19.14 -16.77 9.16
N ALA A 229 -19.00 -17.99 8.66
CA ALA A 229 -18.12 -18.99 9.25
C ALA A 229 -16.65 -18.51 9.31
N ASN A 230 -16.18 -17.77 8.30
CA ASN A 230 -14.84 -17.17 8.31
C ASN A 230 -14.73 -16.03 9.34
N LEU A 231 -15.73 -15.13 9.42
CA LEU A 231 -15.78 -14.04 10.41
C LEU A 231 -15.68 -14.59 11.85
N LEU A 232 -16.33 -15.74 12.10
CA LEU A 232 -16.40 -16.42 13.40
C LEU A 232 -15.38 -17.56 13.55
N ASN A 233 -14.40 -17.66 12.65
CA ASN A 233 -13.40 -18.71 12.77
C ASN A 233 -12.55 -18.49 14.03
N LYS A 234 -12.57 -19.46 14.95
CA LYS A 234 -11.84 -19.40 16.23
C LYS A 234 -10.33 -19.62 16.07
N ASP A 235 -9.91 -20.19 14.94
CA ASP A 235 -8.54 -20.60 14.69
C ASP A 235 -7.72 -19.54 13.96
N VAL A 236 -8.30 -18.38 13.65
CA VAL A 236 -7.62 -17.20 13.10
C VAL A 236 -7.39 -16.14 14.18
N ALA A 237 -6.30 -15.39 14.06
CA ALA A 237 -5.90 -14.34 15.00
C ALA A 237 -5.64 -13.00 14.31
N ASN A 238 -5.37 -13.03 13.00
CA ASN A 238 -5.05 -11.87 12.19
C ASN A 238 -6.02 -11.71 11.02
N VAL A 239 -6.11 -10.49 10.51
CA VAL A 239 -6.92 -10.15 9.34
C VAL A 239 -6.25 -9.09 8.47
N GLY A 240 -6.55 -9.09 7.17
CA GLY A 240 -6.22 -8.03 6.23
C GLY A 240 -7.43 -7.68 5.38
N PHE A 241 -7.54 -6.42 4.96
CA PHE A 241 -8.65 -5.93 4.15
C PHE A 241 -8.13 -5.15 2.96
N ALA A 242 -8.84 -5.23 1.83
CA ALA A 242 -8.60 -4.37 0.69
C ALA A 242 -9.87 -4.09 -0.12
N LYS A 243 -9.90 -2.91 -0.73
CA LYS A 243 -10.91 -2.43 -1.66
C LYS A 243 -10.24 -1.89 -2.92
N VAL A 244 -10.67 -2.31 -4.10
CA VAL A 244 -10.23 -1.74 -5.37
C VAL A 244 -11.45 -1.33 -6.19
N VAL A 245 -11.40 -0.12 -6.75
CA VAL A 245 -12.43 0.39 -7.65
C VAL A 245 -11.90 0.36 -9.09
N ASN A 246 -12.65 -0.25 -9.99
CA ASN A 246 -12.44 -0.20 -11.43
C ASN A 246 -13.79 0.09 -12.13
N ASN A 247 -13.96 1.33 -12.60
CA ASN A 247 -15.19 1.77 -13.27
C ASN A 247 -15.29 1.28 -14.73
N ASP A 248 -14.24 0.65 -15.26
CA ASP A 248 -14.23 0.10 -16.63
C ASP A 248 -14.89 -1.29 -16.70
N CYS A 249 -15.31 -1.85 -15.56
CA CYS A 249 -15.98 -3.14 -15.48
C CYS A 249 -17.50 -3.01 -15.61
N ASP A 250 -18.09 -3.72 -16.57
CA ASP A 250 -19.54 -3.70 -16.83
C ASP A 250 -20.38 -4.30 -15.68
N SER A 251 -19.81 -5.24 -14.92
CA SER A 251 -20.50 -6.00 -13.88
C SER A 251 -20.48 -5.30 -12.51
N TYR A 252 -19.29 -4.99 -12.01
CA TYR A 252 -19.08 -4.39 -10.70
C TYR A 252 -17.95 -3.37 -10.74
N ALA A 253 -18.17 -2.21 -10.13
CA ALA A 253 -17.15 -1.17 -10.02
C ALA A 253 -16.20 -1.39 -8.83
N THR A 254 -16.63 -2.07 -7.76
CA THR A 254 -15.87 -2.20 -6.51
C THR A 254 -15.64 -3.65 -6.15
N TYR A 255 -14.40 -4.02 -5.81
CA TYR A 255 -13.98 -5.36 -5.42
C TYR A 255 -13.34 -5.35 -4.04
N TRP A 256 -13.75 -6.28 -3.18
CA TRP A 256 -13.33 -6.41 -1.80
C TRP A 256 -12.71 -7.76 -1.52
N THR A 257 -11.65 -7.76 -0.71
CA THR A 257 -11.05 -8.98 -0.17
C THR A 257 -10.79 -8.79 1.31
N GLN A 258 -11.09 -9.83 2.09
CA GLN A 258 -10.83 -9.93 3.52
C GLN A 258 -10.16 -11.28 3.79
N ASP A 259 -8.87 -11.22 4.08
CA ASP A 259 -8.02 -12.39 4.30
C ASP A 259 -7.77 -12.58 5.79
N PHE A 260 -7.93 -13.81 6.27
CA PHE A 260 -7.73 -14.21 7.65
C PHE A 260 -6.51 -15.10 7.77
N GLY A 261 -5.85 -15.04 8.93
CA GLY A 261 -4.71 -15.90 9.20
C GLY A 261 -4.47 -16.17 10.68
N ARG A 262 -3.80 -17.28 10.96
CA ARG A 262 -3.03 -17.49 12.18
C ARG A 262 -1.67 -18.03 11.80
N LEU A 263 -0.61 -17.44 12.37
CA LEU A 263 0.76 -17.90 12.16
C LEU A 263 0.95 -19.33 12.67
N GLY A 264 1.80 -20.09 11.97
CA GLY A 264 2.10 -21.50 12.24
C GLY A 264 3.48 -21.90 11.75
#